data_AF-A0A7U7G3X6-F1
#
_entry.id   AF-A0A7U7G3X6-F1
#
_cell.length_a   1.000
_cell.length_b   1.000
_cell.length_c   1.000
_cell.angle_alpha   90.00
_cell.angle_beta   90.00
_cell.angle_gamma   90.00
#
_symmetry.space_group_name_H-M   'P 1'
#
loop_
_entity.id
_entity.type
_entity.pdbx_description
1 polymer ?
#
loop_
_entity_poly.entity_id
_entity_poly.type
_entity_poly.pdbx_seq_one_letter_code
_entity_poly.pdbx_strand_id
1 'polypeptide(L)'
;MGIGGLLAALFIMAACWADITLPCFRPYGMTGFCLLMTGACLAGITGLTLCIGLGPWQKLQHLAIRYRALHGWIGITTGTLLSMSFLAGTMTLFAAPLQQWSQPPLPDHGALPLADIPATLDQILTSRTEDLPSIFPGLHYRVGLKTSDTATLSIPTGPELPLGLPASHILISLPASHTPSLHQLTLSPVPTFIGGLHRRLGLPLPENWAMPLVGTVCLLYGLALLSGVILLLPGIWRHLMSVRLQGHSRRLWLDLHSLLGLCSLPFHLIIALTTALFAFSPLLYPVSSGHDGIQQATARKVPPASSLLPPEKALSFLHELAPDFHPLTLDYVLSPHGTDSQAERLALHAPLYNANGERSLPPAGQSYLLAEGTDLQNPLIGRDRGAVLLTPETGHLIDSQNLPGQQTPARRILTWCLALHFGSFGGEFVRWLYVALGLCGVGFFHAANQLWLNTHRRRKPGQTSCVETPATLWLGRLSEGTLLGCLLGLCGIIAISPLMTHLTPIPHLSSVSTPDMEHSYQQTSLAYHGLIALTLVSYCLLPRALCRGIILALAAFCLSGAVTIVLMRHTAVQTPLAAELTIAFSFASLALWAGSLLTLYRWKQVAPTGR
;
A
#
# COMPACT_ATOMS: atom_id res chain seq x y z
N MET A 1 10.33 -25.14 27.20
CA MET A 1 9.70 -25.31 25.86
C MET A 1 10.17 -24.21 24.90
N GLY A 2 11.50 -24.04 24.71
CA GLY A 2 12.06 -22.77 24.19
C GLY A 2 12.59 -22.75 22.76
N ILE A 3 12.81 -23.91 22.13
CA ILE A 3 13.27 -24.01 20.73
C ILE A 3 12.51 -25.15 20.06
N GLY A 4 12.34 -26.28 20.76
CA GLY A 4 11.52 -27.40 20.28
C GLY A 4 10.04 -27.07 20.07
N GLY A 5 9.48 -26.05 20.73
CA GLY A 5 8.08 -25.64 20.50
C GLY A 5 7.90 -24.78 19.25
N LEU A 6 8.86 -23.89 18.96
CA LEU A 6 8.88 -23.07 17.75
C LEU A 6 9.30 -23.91 16.54
N LEU A 7 10.29 -24.79 16.70
CA LEU A 7 10.64 -25.79 15.70
C LEU A 7 9.53 -26.81 15.51
N ALA A 8 8.82 -27.25 16.56
CA ALA A 8 7.64 -28.09 16.38
C ALA A 8 6.51 -27.32 15.69
N ALA A 9 6.28 -26.04 15.99
CA ALA A 9 5.27 -25.25 15.30
C ALA A 9 5.65 -25.00 13.83
N LEU A 10 6.91 -24.66 13.54
CA LEU A 10 7.43 -24.48 12.18
C LEU A 10 7.54 -25.80 11.42
N PHE A 11 7.85 -26.91 12.10
CA PHE A 11 7.90 -28.25 11.53
C PHE A 11 6.50 -28.84 11.34
N ILE A 12 5.54 -28.57 12.24
CA ILE A 12 4.12 -28.89 12.04
C ILE A 12 3.56 -28.04 10.91
N MET A 13 3.89 -26.74 10.85
CA MET A 13 3.52 -25.87 9.72
C MET A 13 4.17 -26.34 8.41
N ALA A 14 5.45 -26.71 8.41
CA ALA A 14 6.16 -27.19 7.22
C ALA A 14 5.73 -28.61 6.81
N ALA A 15 5.43 -29.50 7.75
CA ALA A 15 4.93 -30.86 7.49
C ALA A 15 3.46 -30.85 7.06
N CYS A 16 2.62 -29.95 7.60
CA CYS A 16 1.26 -29.74 7.11
C CYS A 16 1.24 -29.02 5.76
N TRP A 17 2.25 -28.19 5.47
CA TRP A 17 2.43 -27.52 4.17
C TRP A 17 2.98 -28.46 3.09
N ALA A 18 3.87 -29.38 3.46
CA ALA A 18 4.45 -30.36 2.53
C ALA A 18 3.47 -31.48 2.13
N ASP A 19 2.42 -31.72 2.91
CA ASP A 19 1.51 -32.86 2.68
C ASP A 19 0.03 -32.52 2.86
N ILE A 20 -0.47 -31.64 1.97
CA ILE A 20 -1.91 -31.38 1.74
C ILE A 20 -2.66 -32.66 1.27
N THR A 21 -1.95 -33.78 1.06
CA THR A 21 -2.52 -35.05 0.62
C THR A 21 -3.01 -35.98 1.74
N LEU A 22 -2.74 -35.65 3.02
CA LEU A 22 -3.15 -36.48 4.16
C LEU A 22 -4.70 -36.55 4.30
N PRO A 23 -5.30 -37.76 4.37
CA PRO A 23 -6.76 -37.95 4.35
C PRO A 23 -7.51 -37.25 5.49
N CYS A 24 -6.85 -37.00 6.63
CA CYS A 24 -7.45 -36.35 7.80
C CYS A 24 -7.62 -34.83 7.68
N PHE A 25 -6.88 -34.16 6.77
CA PHE A 25 -6.98 -32.71 6.53
C PHE A 25 -7.79 -32.35 5.27
N ARG A 26 -8.07 -33.33 4.40
CA ARG A 26 -8.95 -33.20 3.23
C ARG A 26 -10.34 -32.61 3.49
N PRO A 27 -11.07 -32.94 4.57
CA PRO A 27 -12.43 -32.41 4.77
C PRO A 27 -12.48 -30.97 5.29
N TYR A 28 -11.36 -30.41 5.78
CA TYR A 28 -11.33 -29.06 6.37
C TYR A 28 -10.61 -28.01 5.53
N GLY A 29 -9.78 -28.43 4.57
CA GLY A 29 -9.02 -27.52 3.69
C GLY A 29 -8.14 -26.53 4.44
N MET A 30 -7.68 -25.49 3.75
CA MET A 30 -6.88 -24.40 4.32
C MET A 30 -7.71 -23.51 5.27
N THR A 31 -9.04 -23.53 5.13
CA THR A 31 -10.01 -22.90 6.04
C THR A 31 -9.95 -23.49 7.44
N GLY A 32 -9.78 -24.81 7.55
CA GLY A 32 -9.53 -25.50 8.82
C GLY A 32 -8.19 -25.11 9.44
N PHE A 33 -7.15 -24.93 8.63
CA PHE A 33 -5.83 -24.46 9.09
C PHE A 33 -5.89 -23.01 9.61
N CYS A 34 -6.59 -22.12 8.90
CA CYS A 34 -6.81 -20.75 9.36
C CYS A 34 -7.67 -20.73 10.62
N LEU A 35 -8.77 -21.47 10.70
CA LEU A 35 -9.55 -21.61 11.94
C LEU A 35 -8.74 -22.21 13.09
N LEU A 36 -7.79 -23.11 12.81
CA LEU A 36 -6.86 -23.65 13.81
C LEU A 36 -5.86 -22.59 14.27
N MET A 37 -5.35 -21.74 13.38
CA MET A 37 -4.41 -20.65 13.70
C MET A 37 -5.10 -19.47 14.37
N THR A 38 -6.27 -19.07 13.90
CA THR A 38 -7.14 -18.08 14.56
C THR A 38 -7.64 -18.62 15.89
N GLY A 39 -7.96 -19.91 15.97
CA GLY A 39 -8.29 -20.63 17.20
C GLY A 39 -7.11 -20.74 18.17
N ALA A 40 -5.88 -20.92 17.67
CA ALA A 40 -4.66 -20.91 18.48
C ALA A 40 -4.31 -19.49 18.96
N CYS A 41 -4.55 -18.46 18.13
CA CYS A 41 -4.42 -17.06 18.52
C CYS A 41 -5.50 -16.67 19.54
N LEU A 42 -6.76 -17.06 19.32
CA LEU A 42 -7.85 -16.88 20.28
C LEU A 42 -7.50 -17.61 21.57
N ALA A 43 -7.18 -18.90 21.55
CA ALA A 43 -6.78 -19.66 22.73
C ALA A 43 -5.55 -19.07 23.44
N GLY A 44 -4.61 -18.49 22.69
CA GLY A 44 -3.51 -17.71 23.24
C GLY A 44 -3.98 -16.43 23.94
N ILE A 45 -4.93 -15.71 23.35
CA ILE A 45 -5.57 -14.52 23.93
C ILE A 45 -6.44 -14.89 25.13
N THR A 46 -7.34 -15.88 25.04
CA THR A 46 -8.20 -16.33 26.16
C THR A 46 -7.37 -16.95 27.27
N GLY A 47 -6.34 -17.74 26.94
CA GLY A 47 -5.38 -18.27 27.91
C GLY A 47 -4.63 -17.15 28.63
N LEU A 48 -4.34 -16.06 27.92
CA LEU A 48 -3.77 -14.86 28.49
C LEU A 48 -4.76 -14.09 29.38
N THR A 49 -6.01 -13.92 28.94
CA THR A 49 -7.07 -13.26 29.72
C THR A 49 -7.35 -14.03 31.02
N LEU A 50 -7.37 -15.36 30.95
CA LEU A 50 -7.51 -16.25 32.10
C LEU A 50 -6.29 -16.18 33.04
N CYS A 51 -5.07 -16.12 32.51
CA CYS A 51 -3.85 -15.98 33.33
C CYS A 51 -3.74 -14.60 34.01
N ILE A 52 -4.23 -13.54 33.36
CA ILE A 52 -4.26 -12.16 33.91
C ILE A 52 -5.39 -12.02 34.93
N GLY A 53 -6.56 -12.63 34.68
CA GLY A 53 -7.75 -12.51 35.52
C GLY A 53 -7.79 -13.42 36.76
N LEU A 54 -7.09 -14.57 36.75
CA LEU A 54 -7.24 -15.61 37.78
C LEU A 54 -5.92 -16.06 38.45
N GLY A 55 -4.76 -15.51 38.07
CA GLY A 55 -3.45 -15.97 38.54
C GLY A 55 -2.84 -15.12 39.67
N PRO A 56 -2.25 -15.73 40.73
CA PRO A 56 -1.48 -14.97 41.72
C PRO A 56 -0.27 -14.29 41.06
N TRP A 57 0.02 -13.05 41.47
CA TRP A 57 1.05 -12.16 40.89
C TRP A 57 2.45 -12.78 40.73
N GLN A 58 2.79 -13.80 41.51
CA GLN A 58 4.05 -14.58 41.38
C GLN A 58 4.12 -15.41 40.09
N LYS A 59 2.98 -15.92 39.57
CA LYS A 59 2.94 -16.62 38.28
C LYS A 59 3.23 -15.68 37.09
N LEU A 60 2.90 -14.39 37.21
CA LEU A 60 3.15 -13.38 36.16
C LEU A 60 4.65 -13.16 35.93
N GLN A 61 5.49 -13.25 36.96
CA GLN A 61 6.95 -13.07 36.82
C GLN A 61 7.61 -14.21 36.02
N HIS A 62 7.23 -15.46 36.27
CA HIS A 62 7.71 -16.61 35.49
C HIS A 62 7.21 -16.57 34.04
N LEU A 63 5.98 -16.09 33.83
CA LEU A 63 5.44 -15.83 32.50
C LEU A 63 6.28 -14.76 31.78
N ALA A 64 6.52 -13.62 32.42
CA ALA A 64 7.28 -12.51 31.84
C ALA A 64 8.69 -12.90 31.38
N ILE A 65 9.38 -13.82 32.07
CA ILE A 65 10.70 -14.30 31.63
C ILE A 65 10.59 -15.08 30.30
N ARG A 66 9.60 -15.97 30.17
CA ARG A 66 9.39 -16.75 28.94
C ARG A 66 8.95 -15.86 27.78
N TYR A 67 8.03 -14.93 28.03
CA TYR A 67 7.53 -13.99 27.03
C TYR A 67 8.61 -12.99 26.59
N ARG A 68 9.56 -12.62 27.45
CA ARG A 68 10.69 -11.76 27.09
C ARG A 68 11.58 -12.39 26.01
N ALA A 69 11.89 -13.67 26.12
CA ALA A 69 12.69 -14.38 25.12
C ALA A 69 11.94 -14.48 23.79
N LEU A 70 10.65 -14.81 23.84
CA LEU A 70 9.78 -14.88 22.66
C LEU A 70 9.66 -13.52 21.96
N HIS A 71 9.32 -12.47 22.71
CA HIS A 71 9.20 -11.09 22.22
C HIS A 71 10.51 -10.63 21.56
N GLY A 72 11.65 -10.89 22.21
CA GLY A 72 12.96 -10.52 21.69
C GLY A 72 13.28 -11.20 20.36
N TRP A 73 13.11 -12.52 20.26
CA TRP A 73 13.41 -13.26 19.02
C TRP A 73 12.49 -12.88 17.88
N ILE A 74 11.17 -12.82 18.13
CA ILE A 74 10.21 -12.42 17.11
C ILE A 74 10.55 -11.01 16.61
N GLY A 75 10.73 -10.05 17.52
CA GLY A 75 11.03 -8.66 17.16
C GLY A 75 12.30 -8.49 16.31
N ILE A 76 13.36 -9.25 16.59
CA ILE A 76 14.60 -9.21 15.79
C ILE A 76 14.39 -9.81 14.40
N THR A 77 13.69 -10.93 14.31
CA THR A 77 13.48 -11.64 13.03
C THR A 77 12.57 -10.87 12.08
N THR A 78 11.56 -10.17 12.60
CA THR A 78 10.57 -9.45 11.78
C THR A 78 10.84 -7.96 11.66
N GLY A 79 11.56 -7.35 12.61
CA GLY A 79 11.66 -5.90 12.75
C GLY A 79 12.27 -5.18 11.54
N THR A 80 13.30 -5.75 10.91
CA THR A 80 13.92 -5.15 9.71
C THR A 80 12.97 -5.15 8.52
N LEU A 81 12.29 -6.27 8.27
CA LEU A 81 11.30 -6.42 7.19
C LEU A 81 10.09 -5.51 7.40
N LEU A 82 9.58 -5.48 8.64
CA LEU A 82 8.48 -4.60 9.02
C LEU A 82 8.87 -3.13 8.89
N SER A 83 10.10 -2.73 9.21
CA SER A 83 10.55 -1.35 9.02
C SER A 83 10.43 -0.91 7.55
N MET A 84 10.82 -1.77 6.60
CA MET A 84 10.70 -1.48 5.17
C MET A 84 9.23 -1.39 4.73
N SER A 85 8.40 -2.34 5.17
CA SER A 85 6.97 -2.35 4.83
C SER A 85 6.22 -1.16 5.43
N PHE A 86 6.50 -0.78 6.68
CA PHE A 86 5.93 0.42 7.30
C PHE A 86 6.38 1.70 6.59
N LEU A 87 7.67 1.79 6.24
CA LEU A 87 8.19 2.96 5.51
C LEU A 87 7.55 3.10 4.13
N ALA A 88 7.42 2.01 3.37
CA ALA A 88 6.70 2.03 2.09
C ALA A 88 5.19 2.32 2.31
N GLY A 89 4.59 1.70 3.33
CA GLY A 89 3.17 1.82 3.65
C GLY A 89 2.73 3.24 3.95
N THR A 90 3.51 4.02 4.71
CA THR A 90 3.17 5.44 4.95
C THR A 90 3.12 6.26 3.67
N MET A 91 3.92 5.91 2.66
CA MET A 91 3.91 6.58 1.37
C MET A 91 2.72 6.14 0.50
N THR A 92 2.23 4.90 0.64
CA THR A 92 1.06 4.42 -0.12
C THR A 92 -0.22 5.18 0.22
N LEU A 93 -0.32 5.77 1.42
CA LEU A 93 -1.42 6.68 1.80
C LEU A 93 -1.51 7.91 0.87
N PHE A 94 -0.41 8.22 0.18
CA PHE A 94 -0.29 9.32 -0.76
C PHE A 94 -0.12 8.82 -2.20
N ALA A 95 -0.44 7.58 -2.54
CA ALA A 95 -0.20 7.05 -3.88
C ALA A 95 -0.83 7.92 -4.99
N ALA A 96 -2.11 8.28 -4.84
CA ALA A 96 -2.79 9.17 -5.80
C ALA A 96 -2.22 10.60 -5.82
N PRO A 97 -2.03 11.30 -4.67
CA PRO A 97 -1.36 12.60 -4.68
C PRO A 97 0.07 12.53 -5.22
N LEU A 98 0.81 11.46 -4.97
CA LEU A 98 2.16 11.25 -5.51
C LEU A 98 2.13 11.06 -7.02
N GLN A 99 1.15 10.33 -7.54
CA GLN A 99 0.91 10.21 -8.97
C GLN A 99 0.66 11.58 -9.59
N GLN A 100 -0.26 12.37 -9.01
CA GLN A 100 -0.57 13.72 -9.48
C GLN A 100 0.64 14.65 -9.37
N TRP A 101 1.39 14.56 -8.27
CA TRP A 101 2.60 15.34 -8.02
C TRP A 101 3.68 15.08 -9.07
N SER A 102 3.75 13.85 -9.59
CA SER A 102 4.68 13.48 -10.67
C SER A 102 4.23 13.94 -12.06
N GLN A 103 2.92 14.11 -12.32
CA GLN A 103 2.39 14.41 -13.65
C GLN A 103 2.88 15.75 -14.21
N PRO A 104 3.02 15.89 -15.55
CA PRO A 104 3.23 17.20 -16.17
C PRO A 104 1.96 18.08 -16.08
N PRO A 105 2.07 19.40 -16.27
CA PRO A 105 0.91 20.27 -16.42
C PRO A 105 -0.02 19.72 -17.49
N LEU A 106 -1.23 19.39 -17.07
CA LEU A 106 -2.29 19.00 -17.98
C LEU A 106 -2.80 20.27 -18.69
N PRO A 107 -2.97 20.24 -20.03
CA PRO A 107 -3.67 21.28 -20.76
C PRO A 107 -5.02 21.56 -20.09
N ASP A 108 -5.57 22.76 -20.29
CA ASP A 108 -6.94 23.04 -19.89
C ASP A 108 -7.89 22.19 -20.75
N HIS A 109 -8.11 20.95 -20.32
CA HIS A 109 -9.11 20.06 -20.88
C HIS A 109 -10.46 20.62 -20.43
N GLY A 110 -11.01 21.49 -21.28
CA GLY A 110 -12.29 22.15 -21.05
C GLY A 110 -13.31 21.14 -20.54
N ALA A 111 -14.00 21.50 -19.46
CA ALA A 111 -15.08 20.68 -18.95
C ALA A 111 -16.15 20.60 -20.05
N LEU A 112 -16.45 19.39 -20.51
CA LEU A 112 -17.44 19.14 -21.55
C LEU A 112 -18.82 19.17 -20.90
N PRO A 113 -19.81 19.86 -21.48
CA PRO A 113 -21.20 19.70 -21.08
C PRO A 113 -21.59 18.21 -21.19
N LEU A 114 -22.30 17.69 -20.18
CA LEU A 114 -22.71 16.27 -20.16
C LEU A 114 -23.52 15.87 -21.40
N ALA A 115 -24.35 16.79 -21.91
CA ALA A 115 -25.13 16.63 -23.14
C ALA A 115 -24.27 16.41 -24.40
N ASP A 116 -23.05 16.95 -24.44
CA ASP A 116 -22.17 16.88 -25.61
C ASP A 116 -21.30 15.61 -25.62
N ILE A 117 -21.25 14.87 -24.51
CA ILE A 117 -20.42 13.67 -24.36
C ILE A 117 -20.81 12.57 -25.38
N PRO A 118 -22.10 12.21 -25.55
CA PRO A 118 -22.47 11.18 -26.52
C PRO A 118 -22.08 11.55 -27.95
N ALA A 119 -22.29 12.80 -28.36
CA ALA A 119 -21.95 13.28 -29.70
C ALA A 119 -20.43 13.30 -29.93
N THR A 120 -19.66 13.76 -28.94
CA THR A 120 -18.19 13.76 -28.97
C THR A 120 -17.64 12.33 -29.05
N LEU A 121 -18.22 11.42 -28.27
CA LEU A 121 -17.85 10.02 -28.28
C LEU A 121 -18.18 9.36 -29.63
N ASP A 122 -19.37 9.60 -30.18
CA ASP A 122 -19.74 9.13 -31.51
C ASP A 122 -18.79 9.70 -32.58
N GLN A 123 -18.40 10.99 -32.52
CA GLN A 123 -17.43 11.58 -33.44
C GLN A 123 -16.06 10.86 -33.38
N ILE A 124 -15.60 10.51 -32.18
CA ILE A 124 -14.33 9.79 -31.98
C ILE A 124 -14.45 8.34 -32.47
N LEU A 125 -15.52 7.64 -32.13
CA LEU A 125 -15.74 6.23 -32.47
C LEU A 125 -16.06 6.00 -33.95
N THR A 126 -16.82 6.90 -34.59
CA THR A 126 -17.14 6.82 -36.03
C THR A 126 -15.97 7.22 -36.92
N SER A 127 -14.98 7.95 -36.39
CA SER A 127 -13.85 8.44 -37.18
C SER A 127 -12.88 7.37 -37.71
N ARG A 128 -13.06 6.06 -37.39
CA ARG A 128 -12.66 4.86 -38.19
C ARG A 128 -12.76 3.59 -37.33
N THR A 129 -13.65 2.67 -37.72
CA THR A 129 -14.07 1.47 -36.97
C THR A 129 -13.25 0.20 -37.22
N GLU A 130 -12.34 0.18 -38.20
CA GLU A 130 -11.71 -1.09 -38.64
C GLU A 130 -10.57 -1.59 -37.74
N ASP A 131 -9.88 -0.71 -37.00
CA ASP A 131 -8.74 -1.08 -36.12
C ASP A 131 -9.02 -0.94 -34.61
N LEU A 132 -10.14 -0.36 -34.20
CA LEU A 132 -10.43 -0.11 -32.78
C LEU A 132 -10.46 -1.39 -31.90
N PRO A 133 -11.04 -2.52 -32.36
CA PRO A 133 -11.08 -3.76 -31.58
C PRO A 133 -9.71 -4.42 -31.35
N SER A 134 -8.71 -4.14 -32.19
CA SER A 134 -7.35 -4.65 -32.04
C SER A 134 -6.47 -3.76 -31.14
N ILE A 135 -6.79 -2.46 -31.07
CA ILE A 135 -6.04 -1.46 -30.27
C ILE A 135 -6.56 -1.40 -28.82
N PHE A 136 -7.88 -1.49 -28.62
CA PHE A 136 -8.51 -1.52 -27.30
C PHE A 136 -9.31 -2.81 -27.14
N PRO A 137 -8.68 -3.90 -26.67
CA PRO A 137 -9.40 -5.09 -26.24
C PRO A 137 -10.23 -4.70 -25.00
N GLY A 138 -11.40 -4.14 -25.25
CA GLY A 138 -12.35 -3.66 -24.26
C GLY A 138 -12.52 -2.15 -24.29
N LEU A 139 -13.45 -1.69 -25.12
CA LEU A 139 -13.82 -0.28 -25.16
C LEU A 139 -14.37 0.14 -23.79
N HIS A 140 -13.64 1.06 -23.15
CA HIS A 140 -13.98 1.66 -21.88
C HIS A 140 -13.80 3.17 -21.99
N TYR A 141 -14.80 3.93 -21.56
CA TYR A 141 -14.67 5.38 -21.41
C TYR A 141 -15.14 5.83 -20.03
N ARG A 142 -14.41 6.81 -19.51
CA ARG A 142 -14.61 7.38 -18.19
C ARG A 142 -15.09 8.81 -18.31
N VAL A 143 -16.19 9.09 -17.61
CA VAL A 143 -16.74 10.44 -17.44
C VAL A 143 -16.47 10.87 -16.01
N GLY A 144 -15.51 11.79 -15.82
CA GLY A 144 -15.16 12.36 -14.52
C GLY A 144 -15.91 13.66 -14.27
N LEU A 145 -16.83 13.69 -13.34
CA LEU A 145 -17.69 14.85 -13.10
C LEU A 145 -16.88 15.99 -12.44
N LYS A 146 -16.97 17.20 -13.02
CA LYS A 146 -16.39 18.43 -12.45
C LYS A 146 -17.46 19.26 -11.75
N THR A 147 -18.64 19.36 -12.37
CA THR A 147 -19.84 19.99 -11.81
C THR A 147 -21.06 19.10 -12.09
N SER A 148 -22.25 19.55 -11.71
CA SER A 148 -23.51 18.85 -12.05
C SER A 148 -23.70 18.68 -13.56
N ASP A 149 -23.14 19.60 -14.36
CA ASP A 149 -23.45 19.75 -15.78
C ASP A 149 -22.22 19.56 -16.67
N THR A 150 -21.02 19.49 -16.08
CA THR A 150 -19.77 19.40 -16.83
C THR A 150 -18.87 18.27 -16.34
N ALA A 151 -18.19 17.63 -17.27
CA ALA A 151 -17.32 16.50 -16.98
C ALA A 151 -16.06 16.48 -17.86
N THR A 152 -15.07 15.71 -17.43
CA THR A 152 -13.92 15.31 -18.25
C THR A 152 -14.19 13.97 -18.89
N LEU A 153 -13.80 13.82 -20.15
CA LEU A 153 -13.88 12.56 -20.88
C LEU A 153 -12.48 11.99 -21.05
N SER A 154 -12.29 10.74 -20.65
CA SER A 154 -11.03 10.02 -20.86
C SER A 154 -11.23 8.56 -21.24
N ILE A 155 -10.24 8.01 -21.94
CA ILE A 155 -10.20 6.60 -22.33
C ILE A 155 -8.96 5.98 -21.69
N PRO A 156 -9.10 5.24 -20.59
CA PRO A 156 -8.04 4.39 -20.05
C PRO A 156 -7.49 3.42 -21.10
N THR A 157 -6.16 3.43 -21.22
CA THR A 157 -5.41 2.59 -22.15
C THR A 157 -4.85 1.33 -21.50
N GLY A 158 -5.17 1.10 -20.24
CA GLY A 158 -4.71 -0.05 -19.47
C GLY A 158 -5.53 -0.24 -18.20
N PRO A 159 -5.22 -1.28 -17.43
CA PRO A 159 -5.85 -1.54 -16.16
C PRO A 159 -5.55 -0.42 -15.14
N GLU A 160 -6.53 -0.07 -14.32
CA GLU A 160 -6.25 0.73 -13.12
C GLU A 160 -5.23 0.02 -12.24
N LEU A 161 -4.30 0.81 -11.71
CA LEU A 161 -3.19 0.32 -10.92
C LEU A 161 -3.64 0.13 -9.47
N PRO A 162 -2.93 -0.72 -8.70
CA PRO A 162 -3.27 -0.93 -7.31
C PRO A 162 -3.43 0.37 -6.50
N LEU A 163 -4.33 0.38 -5.51
CA LEU A 163 -4.71 1.56 -4.70
C LEU A 163 -5.67 2.54 -5.41
N GLY A 164 -6.42 2.07 -6.42
CA GLY A 164 -7.37 2.90 -7.16
C GLY A 164 -6.68 4.00 -7.96
N LEU A 165 -5.45 3.72 -8.41
CA LEU A 165 -4.67 4.66 -9.20
C LEU A 165 -5.16 4.61 -10.65
N PRO A 166 -5.37 5.78 -11.31
CA PRO A 166 -5.80 5.79 -12.69
C PRO A 166 -4.77 5.08 -13.56
N ALA A 167 -5.24 4.34 -14.56
CA ALA A 167 -4.37 3.85 -15.61
C ALA A 167 -3.81 5.01 -16.44
N SER A 168 -2.80 4.73 -17.27
CA SER A 168 -2.53 5.59 -18.42
C SER A 168 -3.82 5.77 -19.21
N HIS A 169 -4.09 6.99 -19.65
CA HIS A 169 -5.35 7.31 -20.29
C HIS A 169 -5.17 8.39 -21.35
N ILE A 170 -6.10 8.39 -22.29
CA ILE A 170 -6.20 9.40 -23.33
C ILE A 170 -7.17 10.45 -22.83
N LEU A 171 -6.69 11.68 -22.77
CA LEU A 171 -7.47 12.86 -22.43
C LEU A 171 -8.08 13.42 -23.70
N ILE A 172 -9.40 13.57 -23.67
CA ILE A 172 -10.17 14.13 -24.76
C ILE A 172 -10.57 15.55 -24.38
N SER A 173 -10.17 16.51 -25.19
CA SER A 173 -10.65 17.89 -25.06
C SER A 173 -11.30 18.33 -26.37
N LEU A 174 -12.40 19.04 -26.25
CA LEU A 174 -13.06 19.70 -27.38
C LEU A 174 -12.72 21.20 -27.29
N PRO A 175 -11.80 21.71 -28.12
CA PRO A 175 -11.54 23.13 -28.21
C PRO A 175 -12.75 23.83 -28.86
N ALA A 176 -12.81 25.16 -28.76
CA ALA A 176 -13.81 25.99 -29.45
C ALA A 176 -13.83 25.79 -30.99
N SER A 177 -12.83 25.11 -31.56
CA SER A 177 -12.76 24.70 -32.96
C SER A 177 -13.63 23.49 -33.33
N HIS A 178 -14.39 22.90 -32.39
CA HIS A 178 -15.26 21.72 -32.57
C HIS A 178 -14.55 20.44 -33.10
N THR A 179 -13.22 20.39 -33.01
CA THR A 179 -12.42 19.22 -33.40
C THR A 179 -11.76 18.61 -32.15
N PRO A 180 -12.08 17.37 -31.76
CA PRO A 180 -11.54 16.78 -30.55
C PRO A 180 -10.02 16.61 -30.67
N SER A 181 -9.27 17.16 -29.71
CA SER A 181 -7.82 16.96 -29.60
C SER A 181 -7.52 15.89 -28.57
N LEU A 182 -6.69 14.92 -28.94
CA LEU A 182 -6.36 13.76 -28.13
C LEU A 182 -4.94 13.89 -27.55
N HIS A 183 -4.81 13.68 -26.24
CA HIS A 183 -3.51 13.66 -25.58
C HIS A 183 -3.37 12.38 -24.77
N GLN A 184 -2.31 11.61 -25.01
CA GLN A 184 -2.01 10.42 -24.22
C GLN A 184 -1.18 10.82 -22.99
N LEU A 185 -1.69 10.50 -21.80
CA LEU A 185 -0.98 10.66 -20.53
C LEU A 185 -0.38 9.31 -20.10
N THR A 186 0.93 9.22 -20.14
CA THR A 186 1.70 8.08 -19.61
C THR A 186 2.08 8.36 -18.17
N LEU A 187 1.72 7.44 -17.27
CA LEU A 187 1.90 7.57 -15.83
C LEU A 187 3.16 6.84 -15.33
N SER A 188 3.73 7.32 -14.23
CA SER A 188 4.89 6.71 -13.57
C SER A 188 4.50 5.40 -12.86
N PRO A 189 5.34 4.34 -12.92
CA PRO A 189 5.13 3.11 -12.16
C PRO A 189 5.43 3.26 -10.66
N VAL A 190 5.96 4.42 -10.22
CA VAL A 190 6.50 4.60 -8.86
C VAL A 190 5.47 4.39 -7.75
N PRO A 191 4.26 4.98 -7.78
CA PRO A 191 3.27 4.72 -6.72
C PRO A 191 2.88 3.24 -6.62
N THR A 192 2.69 2.56 -7.75
CA THR A 192 2.43 1.12 -7.81
C THR A 192 3.60 0.30 -7.25
N PHE A 193 4.82 0.68 -7.60
CA PHE A 193 6.03 0.04 -7.10
C PHE A 193 6.17 0.18 -5.58
N ILE A 194 5.92 1.37 -5.02
CA ILE A 194 5.89 1.60 -3.57
C ILE A 194 4.81 0.72 -2.90
N GLY A 195 3.62 0.62 -3.50
CA GLY A 195 2.57 -0.30 -3.06
C GLY A 195 3.04 -1.77 -3.06
N GLY A 196 3.73 -2.17 -4.12
CA GLY A 196 4.34 -3.50 -4.21
C GLY A 196 5.44 -3.71 -3.17
N LEU A 197 6.25 -2.70 -2.83
CA LEU A 197 7.25 -2.81 -1.76
C LEU A 197 6.60 -3.07 -0.41
N HIS A 198 5.50 -2.37 -0.11
CA HIS A 198 4.73 -2.58 1.11
C HIS A 198 4.21 -4.03 1.20
N ARG A 199 3.63 -4.56 0.11
CA ARG A 199 3.12 -5.95 0.00
C ARG A 199 4.20 -7.02 -0.09
N ARG A 200 5.46 -6.67 -0.29
CA ARG A 200 6.58 -7.62 -0.43
C ARG A 200 7.62 -7.54 0.68
N LEU A 201 7.34 -6.80 1.76
CA LEU A 201 8.31 -6.53 2.84
C LEU A 201 9.62 -5.89 2.32
N GLY A 202 9.55 -5.19 1.18
CA GLY A 202 10.73 -4.65 0.49
C GLY A 202 11.67 -5.69 -0.14
N LEU A 203 11.22 -6.93 -0.31
CA LEU A 203 12.00 -8.00 -0.93
C LEU A 203 11.70 -8.12 -2.44
N PRO A 204 12.68 -8.53 -3.26
CA PRO A 204 12.50 -8.79 -4.70
C PRO A 204 11.83 -10.15 -4.95
N LEU A 205 10.71 -10.41 -4.28
CA LEU A 205 9.94 -11.64 -4.40
C LEU A 205 8.68 -11.41 -5.24
N PRO A 206 8.20 -12.42 -5.99
CA PRO A 206 6.89 -12.31 -6.62
C PRO A 206 5.77 -12.30 -5.56
N GLU A 207 4.66 -11.59 -5.83
CA GLU A 207 3.63 -11.31 -4.82
C GLU A 207 2.94 -12.57 -4.28
N ASN A 208 2.82 -13.63 -5.10
CA ASN A 208 2.24 -14.92 -4.68
C ASN A 208 2.99 -15.56 -3.50
N TRP A 209 4.31 -15.38 -3.43
CA TRP A 209 5.14 -15.86 -2.32
C TRP A 209 5.23 -14.82 -1.19
N ALA A 210 5.25 -13.54 -1.56
CA ALA A 210 5.46 -12.48 -0.60
C ALA A 210 4.22 -12.23 0.27
N MET A 211 3.01 -12.31 -0.28
CA MET A 211 1.77 -12.05 0.46
C MET A 211 1.59 -13.01 1.66
N PRO A 212 1.66 -14.35 1.52
CA PRO A 212 1.59 -15.26 2.67
C PRO A 212 2.71 -15.04 3.70
N LEU A 213 3.91 -14.66 3.24
CA LEU A 213 5.02 -14.30 4.10
C LEU A 213 4.70 -13.05 4.93
N VAL A 214 4.15 -12.00 4.32
CA VAL A 214 3.71 -10.78 5.01
C VAL A 214 2.66 -11.11 6.08
N GLY A 215 1.67 -11.94 5.74
CA GLY A 215 0.65 -12.39 6.68
C GLY A 215 1.24 -13.12 7.88
N THR A 216 2.19 -14.02 7.64
CA THR A 216 2.90 -14.76 8.69
C THR A 216 3.72 -13.82 9.59
N VAL A 217 4.47 -12.89 8.99
CA VAL A 217 5.25 -11.87 9.69
C VAL A 217 4.34 -10.97 10.53
N CYS A 218 3.16 -10.61 10.04
CA CYS A 218 2.18 -9.80 10.76
C CYS A 218 1.50 -10.54 11.91
N LEU A 219 1.23 -11.84 11.78
CA LEU A 219 0.74 -12.65 12.91
C LEU A 219 1.79 -12.75 14.02
N LEU A 220 3.06 -12.99 13.66
CA LEU A 220 4.17 -12.95 14.59
C LEU A 220 4.30 -11.57 15.24
N TYR A 221 4.13 -10.50 14.47
CA TYR A 221 4.12 -9.14 14.98
C TYR A 221 2.99 -8.89 15.98
N GLY A 222 1.76 -9.34 15.69
CA GLY A 222 0.64 -9.29 16.62
C GLY A 222 0.95 -10.02 17.93
N LEU A 223 1.55 -11.21 17.87
CA LEU A 223 2.02 -11.93 19.06
C LEU A 223 3.12 -11.16 19.81
N ALA A 224 4.02 -10.48 19.09
CA ALA A 224 5.03 -9.61 19.69
C ALA A 224 4.41 -8.40 20.41
N LEU A 225 3.37 -7.79 19.86
CA LEU A 225 2.62 -6.70 20.49
C LEU A 225 1.91 -7.18 21.77
N LEU A 226 1.17 -8.29 21.68
CA LEU A 226 0.48 -8.88 22.85
C LEU A 226 1.48 -9.25 23.95
N SER A 227 2.60 -9.89 23.57
CA SER A 227 3.70 -10.18 24.50
C SER A 227 4.31 -8.93 25.13
N GLY A 228 4.49 -7.85 24.36
CA GLY A 228 5.00 -6.57 24.85
C GLY A 228 4.09 -5.91 25.88
N VAL A 229 2.77 -5.92 25.64
CA VAL A 229 1.78 -5.39 26.58
C VAL A 229 1.83 -6.13 27.93
N ILE A 230 1.90 -7.46 27.91
CA ILE A 230 2.03 -8.27 29.13
C ILE A 230 3.28 -7.91 29.92
N LEU A 231 4.39 -7.64 29.22
CA LEU A 231 5.65 -7.23 29.85
C LEU A 231 5.56 -5.83 30.47
N LEU A 232 4.72 -4.95 29.93
CA LEU A 232 4.51 -3.57 30.38
C LEU A 232 3.44 -3.44 31.47
N LEU A 233 2.57 -4.44 31.66
CA LEU A 233 1.50 -4.44 32.67
C LEU A 233 2.00 -4.07 34.08
N PRO A 234 3.12 -4.63 34.59
CA PRO A 234 3.66 -4.26 35.89
C PRO A 234 4.35 -2.89 35.85
N GLY A 235 3.57 -1.81 35.91
CA GLY A 235 4.10 -0.45 36.07
C GLY A 235 3.95 0.49 34.88
N ILE A 236 2.99 0.24 33.98
CA ILE A 236 2.72 1.05 32.77
C ILE A 236 2.71 2.56 33.04
N TRP A 237 2.13 2.99 34.16
CA TRP A 237 2.05 4.39 34.59
C TRP A 237 3.39 4.99 35.01
N ARG A 238 4.28 4.19 35.64
CA ARG A 238 5.62 4.64 36.02
C ARG A 238 6.53 4.78 34.81
N HIS A 239 6.37 3.91 33.81
CA HIS A 239 7.16 3.94 32.57
C HIS A 239 6.79 5.11 31.66
N LEU A 240 5.50 5.48 31.57
CA LEU A 240 5.03 6.64 30.80
C LEU A 240 5.54 7.98 31.35
N MET A 241 5.57 8.14 32.67
CA MET A 241 5.94 9.40 33.33
C MET A 241 7.45 9.56 33.55
N SER A 242 8.28 8.61 33.08
CA SER A 242 9.73 8.60 33.34
C SER A 242 10.61 8.56 32.09
N VAL A 243 10.15 9.07 30.95
CA VAL A 243 10.98 9.12 29.72
C VAL A 243 12.20 10.01 29.98
N ARG A 244 13.39 9.40 30.06
CA ARG A 244 14.65 10.13 30.24
C ARG A 244 15.47 9.99 28.97
N LEU A 245 15.45 11.01 28.12
CA LEU A 245 16.24 11.07 26.89
C LEU A 245 17.75 11.28 27.14
N GLN A 246 18.19 11.29 28.40
CA GLN A 246 19.56 11.52 28.82
C GLN A 246 20.08 10.31 29.62
N GLY A 247 21.30 9.85 29.32
CA GLY A 247 22.00 8.80 30.07
C GLY A 247 22.52 7.65 29.22
N HIS A 248 22.58 6.46 29.83
CA HIS A 248 23.19 5.25 29.25
C HIS A 248 22.40 4.74 28.03
N SER A 249 23.08 4.48 26.90
CA SER A 249 22.46 4.19 25.59
C SER A 249 21.44 3.07 25.62
N ARG A 250 21.67 2.00 26.38
CA ARG A 250 20.71 0.89 26.51
C ARG A 250 19.36 1.35 27.09
N ARG A 251 19.39 2.25 28.09
CA ARG A 251 18.17 2.78 28.72
C ARG A 251 17.42 3.68 27.75
N LEU A 252 18.13 4.54 27.02
CA LEU A 252 17.53 5.40 26.00
C LEU A 252 16.71 4.59 24.98
N TRP A 253 17.28 3.52 24.44
CA TRP A 253 16.59 2.67 23.46
C TRP A 253 15.42 1.90 24.06
N LEU A 254 15.50 1.49 25.33
CA LEU A 254 14.39 0.86 26.04
C LEU A 254 13.22 1.82 26.25
N ASP A 255 13.52 3.04 26.70
CA ASP A 255 12.51 4.09 26.93
C ASP A 255 11.86 4.47 25.59
N LEU A 256 12.64 4.62 24.51
CA LEU A 256 12.12 4.90 23.17
C LEU A 256 11.25 3.77 22.61
N HIS A 257 11.69 2.50 22.75
CA HIS A 257 10.92 1.34 22.32
C HIS A 257 9.57 1.25 23.04
N SER A 258 9.57 1.49 24.35
CA SER A 258 8.35 1.46 25.18
C SER A 258 7.41 2.61 24.83
N LEU A 259 7.94 3.82 24.65
CA LEU A 259 7.16 5.00 24.28
C LEU A 259 6.51 4.84 22.90
N LEU A 260 7.31 4.53 21.88
CA LEU A 260 6.80 4.36 20.51
C LEU A 260 5.80 3.20 20.45
N GLY A 261 6.12 2.08 21.10
CA GLY A 261 5.24 0.90 21.14
C GLY A 261 3.91 1.20 21.81
N LEU A 262 3.89 1.89 22.95
CA LEU A 262 2.65 2.18 23.67
C LEU A 262 1.80 3.25 22.96
N CYS A 263 2.41 4.33 22.47
CA CYS A 263 1.70 5.41 21.76
C CYS A 263 1.05 4.93 20.46
N SER A 264 1.63 3.93 19.79
CA SER A 264 1.13 3.41 18.51
C SER A 264 0.47 2.02 18.60
N LEU A 265 0.36 1.46 19.80
CA LEU A 265 -0.18 0.12 20.06
C LEU A 265 -1.54 -0.17 19.39
N PRO A 266 -2.60 0.65 19.59
CA PRO A 266 -3.92 0.32 19.02
C PRO A 266 -3.86 0.28 17.50
N PHE A 267 -3.13 1.22 16.89
CA PHE A 267 -2.93 1.28 15.46
C PHE A 267 -2.13 0.08 14.94
N HIS A 268 -0.99 -0.25 15.54
CA HIS A 268 -0.17 -1.39 15.11
C HIS A 268 -0.88 -2.73 15.27
N LEU A 269 -1.72 -2.89 16.30
CA LEU A 269 -2.53 -4.09 16.48
C LEU A 269 -3.56 -4.25 15.36
N ILE A 270 -4.28 -3.17 15.03
CA ILE A 270 -5.23 -3.14 13.91
C ILE A 270 -4.50 -3.48 12.61
N ILE A 271 -3.39 -2.78 12.31
CA ILE A 271 -2.59 -3.02 11.09
C ILE A 271 -2.09 -4.46 11.01
N ALA A 272 -1.61 -5.05 12.11
CA ALA A 272 -1.15 -6.44 12.12
C ALA A 272 -2.28 -7.42 11.78
N LEU A 273 -3.47 -7.22 12.37
CA LEU A 273 -4.64 -8.08 12.15
C LEU A 273 -5.21 -7.92 10.74
N THR A 274 -5.41 -6.69 10.26
CA THR A 274 -5.92 -6.42 8.92
C THR A 274 -4.96 -6.90 7.84
N THR A 275 -3.64 -6.74 8.06
CA THR A 275 -2.64 -7.23 7.10
C THR A 275 -2.67 -8.75 7.01
N ALA A 276 -2.77 -9.45 8.14
CA ALA A 276 -2.90 -10.90 8.13
C ALA A 276 -4.16 -11.33 7.37
N LEU A 277 -5.30 -10.67 7.60
CA LEU A 277 -6.54 -10.92 6.87
C LEU A 277 -6.34 -10.78 5.35
N PHE A 278 -5.74 -9.68 4.89
CA PHE A 278 -5.55 -9.43 3.45
C PHE A 278 -4.51 -10.35 2.81
N ALA A 279 -3.41 -10.61 3.51
CA ALA A 279 -2.33 -11.49 3.07
C ALA A 279 -2.80 -12.92 2.78
N PHE A 280 -3.69 -13.45 3.63
CA PHE A 280 -4.22 -14.82 3.48
C PHE A 280 -5.49 -14.89 2.65
N SER A 281 -6.13 -13.76 2.34
CA SER A 281 -7.40 -13.78 1.60
C SER A 281 -7.32 -14.44 0.21
N PRO A 282 -6.27 -14.26 -0.61
CA PRO A 282 -6.17 -14.96 -1.90
C PRO A 282 -6.06 -16.49 -1.76
N LEU A 283 -5.53 -16.96 -0.62
CA LEU A 283 -5.42 -18.38 -0.30
C LEU A 283 -6.78 -18.96 0.15
N LEU A 284 -7.56 -18.16 0.88
CA LEU A 284 -8.89 -18.56 1.34
C LEU A 284 -9.92 -18.60 0.20
N TYR A 285 -9.79 -17.68 -0.76
CA TYR A 285 -10.70 -17.54 -1.90
C TYR A 285 -9.85 -17.47 -3.17
N PRO A 286 -9.39 -18.63 -3.69
CA PRO A 286 -8.72 -18.63 -4.98
C PRO A 286 -9.69 -18.03 -5.98
N VAL A 287 -9.32 -16.88 -6.56
CA VAL A 287 -10.05 -16.32 -7.69
C VAL A 287 -10.04 -17.42 -8.74
N SER A 288 -11.20 -18.04 -8.97
CA SER A 288 -11.39 -18.94 -10.09
C SER A 288 -11.26 -18.07 -11.33
N SER A 289 -10.03 -17.87 -11.77
CA SER A 289 -9.76 -17.33 -13.09
C SER A 289 -10.43 -18.33 -14.03
N GLY A 290 -11.53 -17.91 -14.64
CA GLY A 290 -12.31 -18.74 -15.54
C GLY A 290 -11.54 -19.01 -16.83
N HIS A 291 -10.36 -19.62 -16.74
CA HIS A 291 -9.50 -19.97 -17.86
C HIS A 291 -10.22 -20.84 -18.90
N ASP A 292 -11.27 -21.55 -18.48
CA ASP A 292 -12.03 -22.45 -19.36
C ASP A 292 -13.10 -21.74 -20.21
N GLY A 293 -13.41 -20.46 -19.95
CA GLY A 293 -14.41 -19.68 -20.71
C GLY A 293 -13.84 -18.56 -21.60
N ILE A 294 -12.54 -18.26 -21.47
CA ILE A 294 -11.91 -17.04 -22.02
C ILE A 294 -11.64 -17.12 -23.53
N GLN A 295 -11.61 -18.32 -24.13
CA GLN A 295 -11.37 -18.47 -25.57
C GLN A 295 -12.55 -18.07 -26.49
N GLN A 296 -13.69 -17.64 -25.93
CA GLN A 296 -14.90 -17.34 -26.71
C GLN A 296 -15.49 -15.94 -26.48
N ALA A 297 -14.68 -14.94 -26.10
CA ALA A 297 -15.07 -13.55 -26.33
C ALA A 297 -14.98 -13.24 -27.84
N THR A 298 -15.89 -13.80 -28.62
CA THR A 298 -16.12 -13.38 -30.01
C THR A 298 -16.35 -11.88 -30.01
N ALA A 299 -15.68 -11.14 -30.90
CA ALA A 299 -15.80 -9.71 -31.08
C ALA A 299 -17.29 -9.28 -31.09
N ARG A 300 -17.82 -8.91 -29.93
CA ARG A 300 -19.20 -8.44 -29.80
C ARG A 300 -19.20 -7.04 -30.41
N LYS A 301 -20.12 -6.81 -31.34
CA LYS A 301 -20.26 -5.49 -31.97
C LYS A 301 -20.49 -4.46 -30.87
N VAL A 302 -19.54 -3.54 -30.73
CA VAL A 302 -19.64 -2.46 -29.76
C VAL A 302 -20.93 -1.68 -30.04
N PRO A 303 -21.83 -1.53 -29.06
CA PRO A 303 -23.04 -0.75 -29.25
C PRO A 303 -22.66 0.72 -29.58
N PRO A 304 -23.36 1.38 -30.51
CA PRO A 304 -23.10 2.80 -30.80
C PRO A 304 -23.32 3.65 -29.54
N ALA A 305 -22.57 4.74 -29.35
CA ALA A 305 -22.66 5.51 -28.10
C ALA A 305 -24.05 6.12 -27.90
N SER A 306 -24.74 6.44 -28.99
CA SER A 306 -26.16 6.84 -29.00
C SER A 306 -27.15 5.80 -28.43
N SER A 307 -26.77 4.52 -28.31
CA SER A 307 -27.58 3.48 -27.67
C SER A 307 -27.27 3.28 -26.19
N LEU A 308 -26.26 3.98 -25.66
CA LEU A 308 -25.88 3.94 -24.26
C LEU A 308 -26.72 4.95 -23.47
N LEU A 309 -26.89 4.68 -22.19
CA LEU A 309 -27.53 5.59 -21.26
C LEU A 309 -26.73 6.90 -21.20
N PRO A 310 -27.32 8.05 -21.54
CA PRO A 310 -26.66 9.33 -21.41
C PRO A 310 -26.25 9.59 -19.94
N PRO A 311 -25.09 10.22 -19.69
CA PRO A 311 -24.63 10.53 -18.34
C PRO A 311 -25.69 11.22 -17.47
N GLU A 312 -26.47 12.15 -18.01
CA GLU A 312 -27.53 12.86 -17.29
C GLU A 312 -28.65 11.92 -16.80
N LYS A 313 -29.01 10.92 -17.62
CA LYS A 313 -30.00 9.90 -17.24
C LYS A 313 -29.43 8.94 -16.19
N ALA A 314 -28.15 8.61 -16.29
CA ALA A 314 -27.48 7.81 -15.27
C ALA A 314 -27.46 8.54 -13.92
N LEU A 315 -27.15 9.84 -13.91
CA LEU A 315 -27.11 10.66 -12.69
C LEU A 315 -28.48 10.83 -12.04
N SER A 316 -29.54 11.06 -12.84
CA SER A 316 -30.91 11.13 -12.32
C SER A 316 -31.35 9.79 -11.69
N PHE A 317 -31.05 8.67 -12.36
CA PHE A 317 -31.32 7.35 -11.79
C PHE A 317 -30.57 7.12 -10.47
N LEU A 318 -29.29 7.51 -10.38
CA LEU A 318 -28.51 7.36 -9.15
C LEU A 318 -29.06 8.22 -8.01
N HIS A 319 -29.51 9.45 -8.32
CA HIS A 319 -30.14 10.32 -7.33
C HIS A 319 -31.47 9.75 -6.81
N GLU A 320 -32.26 9.11 -7.67
CA GLU A 320 -33.49 8.40 -7.25
C GLU A 320 -33.18 7.17 -6.40
N LEU A 321 -32.16 6.40 -6.76
CA LEU A 321 -31.77 5.18 -6.05
C LEU A 321 -31.15 5.47 -4.67
N ALA A 322 -30.29 6.48 -4.59
CA ALA A 322 -29.54 6.85 -3.39
C ALA A 322 -29.37 8.38 -3.35
N PRO A 323 -30.29 9.12 -2.70
CA PRO A 323 -30.28 10.59 -2.70
C PRO A 323 -29.01 11.22 -2.10
N ASP A 324 -28.41 10.54 -1.12
CA ASP A 324 -27.19 10.99 -0.42
C ASP A 324 -25.90 10.57 -1.13
N PHE A 325 -25.99 9.78 -2.20
CA PHE A 325 -24.84 9.38 -3.01
C PHE A 325 -24.52 10.46 -4.03
N HIS A 326 -23.28 10.94 -4.01
CA HIS A 326 -22.76 11.95 -4.92
C HIS A 326 -21.78 11.32 -5.91
N PRO A 327 -22.20 10.98 -7.14
CA PRO A 327 -21.32 10.41 -8.15
C PRO A 327 -20.14 11.34 -8.44
N LEU A 328 -18.96 10.76 -8.63
CA LEU A 328 -17.73 11.44 -9.07
C LEU A 328 -17.29 10.93 -10.44
N THR A 329 -17.48 9.65 -10.72
CA THR A 329 -17.07 9.01 -11.97
C THR A 329 -18.15 8.06 -12.48
N LEU A 330 -18.31 8.05 -13.81
CA LEU A 330 -19.13 7.08 -14.54
C LEU A 330 -18.22 6.36 -15.54
N ASP A 331 -17.99 5.07 -15.31
CA ASP A 331 -17.14 4.20 -16.13
C ASP A 331 -18.02 3.27 -16.96
N TYR A 332 -18.04 3.48 -18.27
CA TYR A 332 -18.79 2.66 -19.21
C TYR A 332 -17.88 1.60 -19.79
N VAL A 333 -18.06 0.35 -19.37
CA VAL A 333 -17.28 -0.80 -19.82
C VAL A 333 -18.11 -1.63 -20.78
N LEU A 334 -17.82 -1.53 -22.08
CA LEU A 334 -18.67 -2.07 -23.13
C LEU A 334 -18.25 -3.46 -23.62
N SER A 335 -16.98 -3.82 -23.43
CA SER A 335 -16.46 -5.15 -23.80
C SER A 335 -15.44 -5.61 -22.76
N PRO A 336 -15.85 -6.21 -21.63
CA PRO A 336 -14.90 -6.67 -20.63
C PRO A 336 -14.06 -7.83 -21.18
N HIS A 337 -12.73 -7.69 -21.23
CA HIS A 337 -11.82 -8.78 -21.59
C HIS A 337 -11.52 -9.69 -20.39
N GLY A 338 -11.48 -11.00 -20.67
CA GLY A 338 -11.49 -12.09 -19.69
C GLY A 338 -10.25 -12.26 -18.79
N THR A 339 -9.20 -11.46 -18.95
CA THR A 339 -8.04 -11.43 -18.04
C THR A 339 -7.91 -10.10 -17.28
N ASP A 340 -8.80 -9.15 -17.56
CA ASP A 340 -8.54 -7.74 -17.27
C ASP A 340 -9.83 -6.95 -16.96
N SER A 341 -10.81 -7.61 -16.33
CA SER A 341 -12.00 -6.90 -15.85
C SER A 341 -11.63 -6.02 -14.65
N GLN A 342 -11.97 -4.73 -14.72
CA GLN A 342 -11.84 -3.79 -13.60
C GLN A 342 -12.50 -4.34 -12.33
N ALA A 343 -13.47 -5.22 -12.49
CA ALA A 343 -14.12 -5.99 -11.46
C ALA A 343 -13.25 -7.06 -10.79
N GLU A 344 -12.48 -7.85 -11.54
CA GLU A 344 -11.50 -8.80 -10.97
C GLU A 344 -10.38 -8.04 -10.22
N ARG A 345 -10.14 -6.76 -10.60
CA ARG A 345 -9.22 -5.84 -9.91
C ARG A 345 -9.83 -5.14 -8.67
N LEU A 346 -11.11 -4.78 -8.70
CA LEU A 346 -11.91 -4.44 -7.51
C LEU A 346 -11.90 -5.62 -6.51
N ALA A 347 -11.95 -6.85 -7.01
CA ALA A 347 -11.72 -8.06 -6.23
C ALA A 347 -10.27 -8.22 -5.75
N LEU A 348 -9.22 -7.81 -6.49
CA LEU A 348 -7.84 -7.73 -5.96
C LEU A 348 -7.68 -6.70 -4.83
N HIS A 349 -8.50 -5.65 -4.80
CA HIS A 349 -8.50 -4.64 -3.72
C HIS A 349 -9.29 -5.05 -2.48
N ALA A 350 -10.23 -5.98 -2.58
CA ALA A 350 -10.72 -6.73 -1.44
C ALA A 350 -11.06 -8.18 -1.86
N PRO A 351 -10.10 -9.12 -1.83
CA PRO A 351 -10.33 -10.52 -2.27
C PRO A 351 -11.49 -11.24 -1.56
N LEU A 352 -12.04 -10.64 -0.51
CA LEU A 352 -13.26 -11.01 0.20
C LEU A 352 -14.58 -10.59 -0.51
N TYR A 353 -14.53 -9.85 -1.63
CA TYR A 353 -15.70 -9.55 -2.48
C TYR A 353 -16.38 -10.83 -2.99
N ASN A 354 -15.62 -11.88 -3.29
CA ASN A 354 -16.14 -13.15 -3.81
C ASN A 354 -16.46 -14.18 -2.70
N ALA A 355 -16.10 -13.88 -1.44
CA ALA A 355 -16.13 -14.84 -0.33
C ALA A 355 -17.54 -15.25 0.11
N ASN A 356 -18.55 -14.40 -0.10
CA ASN A 356 -19.93 -14.66 0.29
C ASN A 356 -20.73 -15.37 -0.81
N GLY A 357 -20.13 -15.69 -1.97
CA GLY A 357 -20.88 -16.18 -3.14
C GLY A 357 -21.76 -15.12 -3.80
N GLU A 358 -21.66 -13.85 -3.37
CA GLU A 358 -22.38 -12.72 -3.93
C GLU A 358 -21.55 -12.15 -5.09
N ARG A 359 -22.13 -12.15 -6.30
CA ARG A 359 -21.48 -11.65 -7.52
C ARG A 359 -21.36 -10.12 -7.47
N SER A 360 -20.34 -9.59 -6.79
CA SER A 360 -19.93 -8.18 -6.96
C SER A 360 -19.09 -7.96 -8.23
N LEU A 361 -18.84 -9.04 -8.98
CA LEU A 361 -18.27 -8.98 -10.32
C LEU A 361 -19.43 -8.85 -11.33
N PRO A 362 -19.36 -7.94 -12.32
CA PRO A 362 -20.24 -7.99 -13.46
C PRO A 362 -20.11 -9.38 -14.10
N PRO A 363 -21.23 -9.98 -14.54
CA PRO A 363 -21.20 -11.29 -15.17
C PRO A 363 -20.14 -11.33 -16.28
N ALA A 364 -19.31 -12.36 -16.30
CA ALA A 364 -18.22 -12.49 -17.26
C ALA A 364 -18.75 -12.28 -18.70
N GLY A 365 -18.20 -11.28 -19.40
CA GLY A 365 -18.59 -10.95 -20.78
C GLY A 365 -19.80 -10.01 -20.95
N GLN A 366 -20.35 -9.42 -19.89
CA GLN A 366 -21.45 -8.45 -19.97
C GLN A 366 -20.96 -7.00 -19.83
N SER A 367 -21.48 -6.09 -20.67
CA SER A 367 -21.27 -4.65 -20.55
C SER A 367 -21.85 -4.11 -19.24
N TYR A 368 -21.15 -3.20 -18.57
CA TYR A 368 -21.59 -2.58 -17.31
C TYR A 368 -21.21 -1.10 -17.26
N LEU A 369 -22.01 -0.34 -16.52
CA LEU A 369 -21.73 1.03 -16.11
C LEU A 369 -21.42 1.02 -14.62
N LEU A 370 -20.18 1.36 -14.26
CA LEU A 370 -19.75 1.52 -12.87
C LEU A 370 -19.83 3.00 -12.51
N ALA A 371 -20.72 3.34 -11.58
CA ALA A 371 -20.79 4.66 -11.00
C ALA A 371 -20.09 4.65 -9.64
N GLU A 372 -19.02 5.43 -9.48
CA GLU A 372 -18.37 5.65 -8.19
C GLU A 372 -18.63 7.07 -7.69
N GLY A 373 -18.79 7.21 -6.39
CA GLY A 373 -19.18 8.49 -5.79
C GLY A 373 -18.93 8.50 -4.30
N THR A 374 -19.16 9.62 -3.64
CA THR A 374 -19.03 9.76 -2.19
C THR A 374 -20.40 9.75 -1.52
N ASP A 375 -20.45 9.30 -0.27
CA ASP A 375 -21.57 9.55 0.63
C ASP A 375 -21.02 10.11 1.93
N LEU A 376 -21.38 11.35 2.22
CA LEU A 376 -20.89 12.09 3.39
C LEU A 376 -21.48 11.57 4.71
N GLN A 377 -22.64 10.91 4.66
CA GLN A 377 -23.30 10.35 5.84
C GLN A 377 -22.74 8.97 6.21
N ASN A 378 -22.24 8.23 5.22
CA ASN A 378 -21.72 6.87 5.39
C ASN A 378 -20.39 6.68 4.63
N PRO A 379 -19.23 6.97 5.24
CA PRO A 379 -17.94 6.77 4.58
C PRO A 379 -17.71 5.28 4.25
N LEU A 380 -17.33 5.00 3.00
CA LEU A 380 -17.24 3.65 2.41
C LEU A 380 -15.88 3.33 1.75
N ILE A 381 -15.78 2.12 1.18
CA ILE A 381 -14.57 1.42 0.68
C ILE A 381 -13.83 2.19 -0.43
N GLY A 382 -12.56 2.49 -0.19
CA GLY A 382 -11.78 3.41 -1.02
C GLY A 382 -11.64 4.72 -0.26
N ARG A 383 -10.76 5.63 -0.72
CA ARG A 383 -10.41 6.84 0.05
C ARG A 383 -11.65 7.58 0.58
N ASP A 384 -12.77 7.59 -0.18
CA ASP A 384 -14.09 8.08 0.24
C ASP A 384 -15.26 7.55 -0.65
N ARG A 385 -15.14 6.39 -1.33
CA ARG A 385 -16.06 6.04 -2.45
C ARG A 385 -17.02 4.87 -2.19
N GLY A 386 -18.29 5.04 -2.55
CA GLY A 386 -19.25 3.96 -2.81
C GLY A 386 -19.32 3.67 -4.31
N ALA A 387 -19.85 2.52 -4.67
CA ALA A 387 -19.98 2.10 -6.07
C ALA A 387 -21.35 1.49 -6.37
N VAL A 388 -21.82 1.67 -7.59
CA VAL A 388 -23.04 1.05 -8.13
C VAL A 388 -22.73 0.48 -9.51
N LEU A 389 -23.16 -0.75 -9.77
CA LEU A 389 -23.11 -1.32 -11.12
C LEU A 389 -24.49 -1.26 -11.74
N LEU A 390 -24.56 -0.69 -12.93
CA LEU A 390 -25.75 -0.54 -13.76
C LEU A 390 -25.52 -1.18 -15.13
N THR A 391 -26.61 -1.44 -15.83
CA THR A 391 -26.57 -1.86 -17.23
C THR A 391 -26.38 -0.63 -18.10
N PRO A 392 -25.39 -0.57 -19.01
CA PRO A 392 -25.00 0.67 -19.66
C PRO A 392 -25.99 1.14 -20.72
N GLU A 393 -26.89 0.28 -21.21
CA GLU A 393 -27.92 0.64 -22.19
C GLU A 393 -29.22 1.11 -21.54
N THR A 394 -29.60 0.52 -20.40
CA THR A 394 -30.92 0.73 -19.78
C THR A 394 -30.87 1.43 -18.42
N GLY A 395 -29.72 1.43 -17.75
CA GLY A 395 -29.59 1.87 -16.36
C GLY A 395 -30.13 0.87 -15.34
N HIS A 396 -30.53 -0.35 -15.74
CA HIS A 396 -31.02 -1.34 -14.79
C HIS A 396 -29.94 -1.73 -13.78
N LEU A 397 -30.29 -1.79 -12.50
CA LEU A 397 -29.38 -2.12 -11.41
C LEU A 397 -28.83 -3.55 -11.56
N ILE A 398 -27.51 -3.68 -11.53
CA ILE A 398 -26.79 -4.97 -11.51
C ILE A 398 -26.36 -5.28 -10.08
N ASP A 399 -25.72 -4.32 -9.40
CA ASP A 399 -25.25 -4.47 -8.01
C ASP A 399 -25.30 -3.12 -7.26
N SER A 400 -25.95 -3.12 -6.09
CA SER A 400 -26.00 -2.02 -5.13
C SER A 400 -25.33 -2.34 -3.80
N GLN A 401 -24.72 -3.51 -3.62
CA GLN A 401 -24.12 -3.90 -2.34
C GLN A 401 -22.91 -3.04 -1.95
N ASN A 402 -22.39 -2.25 -2.89
CA ASN A 402 -21.34 -1.26 -2.67
C ASN A 402 -21.89 0.15 -2.41
N LEU A 403 -23.22 0.31 -2.34
CA LEU A 403 -23.85 1.51 -1.83
C LEU A 403 -23.79 1.57 -0.30
N PRO A 404 -23.55 2.77 0.25
CA PRO A 404 -23.62 2.98 1.69
C PRO A 404 -25.02 2.68 2.23
N GLY A 405 -25.07 2.09 3.43
CA GLY A 405 -26.32 1.70 4.07
C GLY A 405 -26.96 0.40 3.56
N GLN A 406 -26.58 -0.11 2.39
CA GLN A 406 -27.13 -1.34 1.80
C GLN A 406 -26.23 -2.59 1.99
N GLN A 407 -25.14 -2.46 2.74
CA GLN A 407 -24.18 -3.54 2.96
C GLN A 407 -24.69 -4.62 3.94
N THR A 408 -24.43 -5.89 3.64
CA THR A 408 -24.63 -6.98 4.61
C THR A 408 -23.70 -6.81 5.83
N PRO A 409 -24.02 -7.39 7.00
CA PRO A 409 -23.17 -7.25 8.20
C PRO A 409 -21.73 -7.72 7.99
N ALA A 410 -21.53 -8.84 7.28
CA ALA A 410 -20.21 -9.37 6.95
C ALA A 410 -19.43 -8.39 6.05
N ARG A 411 -20.11 -7.84 5.04
CA ARG A 411 -19.58 -6.83 4.12
C ARG A 411 -19.19 -5.53 4.84
N ARG A 412 -19.98 -5.13 5.82
CA ARG A 412 -19.71 -3.94 6.65
C ARG A 412 -18.47 -4.12 7.52
N ILE A 413 -18.28 -5.29 8.13
CA ILE A 413 -17.05 -5.59 8.90
C ILE A 413 -15.82 -5.51 7.99
N LEU A 414 -15.89 -6.14 6.82
CA LEU A 414 -14.82 -6.07 5.83
C LEU A 414 -14.51 -4.63 5.43
N THR A 415 -15.53 -3.84 5.12
CA THR A 415 -15.40 -2.42 4.77
C THR A 415 -14.61 -1.67 5.83
N TRP A 416 -14.92 -1.88 7.10
CA TRP A 416 -14.17 -1.27 8.21
C TRP A 416 -12.75 -1.81 8.33
N CYS A 417 -12.50 -3.09 8.06
CA CYS A 417 -11.13 -3.61 8.01
C CYS A 417 -10.31 -2.91 6.92
N LEU A 418 -10.87 -2.65 5.74
CA LEU A 418 -10.20 -1.86 4.70
C LEU A 418 -10.01 -0.42 5.13
N ALA A 419 -11.06 0.25 5.62
CA ALA A 419 -10.97 1.64 6.03
C ALA A 419 -9.91 1.86 7.12
N LEU A 420 -9.87 0.96 8.10
CA LEU A 420 -8.89 0.98 9.18
C LEU A 420 -7.47 0.69 8.72
N HIS A 421 -7.27 -0.12 7.68
CA HIS A 421 -5.94 -0.40 7.16
C HIS A 421 -5.41 0.71 6.25
N PHE A 422 -6.24 1.19 5.32
CA PHE A 422 -5.87 2.22 4.35
C PHE A 422 -5.97 3.65 4.91
N GLY A 423 -6.57 3.82 6.10
CA GLY A 423 -6.78 5.14 6.70
C GLY A 423 -7.76 5.99 5.90
N SER A 424 -8.74 5.37 5.24
CA SER A 424 -9.72 6.04 4.38
C SER A 424 -10.94 6.56 5.16
N PHE A 425 -10.73 7.03 6.39
CA PHE A 425 -11.77 7.61 7.23
C PHE A 425 -11.21 8.83 7.96
N GLY A 426 -12.06 9.79 8.32
CA GLY A 426 -11.64 10.99 9.07
C GLY A 426 -10.73 11.96 8.29
N GLY A 427 -10.70 11.83 6.96
CA GLY A 427 -10.07 12.78 6.04
C GLY A 427 -8.57 12.96 6.24
N GLU A 428 -8.10 14.17 5.93
CA GLU A 428 -6.67 14.49 5.89
C GLU A 428 -5.96 14.39 7.24
N PHE A 429 -6.67 14.72 8.33
CA PHE A 429 -6.13 14.61 9.67
C PHE A 429 -5.73 13.17 10.01
N VAL A 430 -6.65 12.21 9.78
CA VAL A 430 -6.38 10.78 10.04
C VAL A 430 -5.28 10.27 9.12
N ARG A 431 -5.25 10.69 7.86
CA ARG A 431 -4.18 10.31 6.93
C ARG A 431 -2.80 10.70 7.45
N TRP A 432 -2.61 11.95 7.89
CA TRP A 432 -1.34 12.40 8.45
C TRP A 432 -1.02 11.75 9.81
N LEU A 433 -2.05 11.47 10.62
CA LEU A 433 -1.89 10.68 11.84
C LEU A 433 -1.40 9.26 11.52
N TYR A 434 -1.91 8.62 10.47
CA TYR A 434 -1.47 7.31 10.00
C TYR A 434 -0.01 7.34 9.51
N VAL A 435 0.43 8.41 8.84
CA VAL A 435 1.85 8.62 8.52
C VAL A 435 2.68 8.66 9.79
N ALA A 436 2.28 9.48 10.77
CA ALA A 436 3.01 9.61 12.03
C ALA A 436 3.11 8.27 12.78
N LEU A 437 2.00 7.55 12.91
CA LEU A 437 1.94 6.25 13.59
C LEU A 437 2.69 5.15 12.82
N GLY A 438 2.70 5.21 11.48
CA GLY A 438 3.48 4.32 10.64
C GLY A 438 5.00 4.58 10.77
N LEU A 439 5.42 5.84 10.78
CA LEU A 439 6.81 6.24 11.05
C LEU A 439 7.23 5.92 12.50
N CYS A 440 6.31 6.00 13.47
CA CYS A 440 6.54 5.45 14.81
C CYS A 440 6.86 3.95 14.77
N GLY A 441 6.23 3.19 13.88
CA GLY A 441 6.56 1.79 13.61
C GLY A 441 8.02 1.60 13.16
N VAL A 442 8.47 2.39 12.18
CA VAL A 442 9.87 2.37 11.72
C VAL A 442 10.83 2.66 12.87
N GLY A 443 10.55 3.70 13.67
CA GLY A 443 11.34 4.05 14.85
C GLY A 443 11.31 2.98 15.94
N PHE A 444 10.15 2.33 16.13
CA PHE A 444 9.92 1.28 17.13
C PHE A 444 10.76 0.03 16.85
N PHE A 445 10.75 -0.45 15.61
CA PHE A 445 11.58 -1.59 15.19
C PHE A 445 13.06 -1.25 15.22
N HIS A 446 13.44 -0.04 14.79
CA HIS A 446 14.82 0.42 14.90
C HIS A 446 15.28 0.44 16.36
N ALA A 447 14.46 0.99 17.26
CA ALA A 447 14.76 1.03 18.69
C ALA A 447 14.87 -0.38 19.30
N ALA A 448 14.03 -1.33 18.88
CA ALA A 448 14.10 -2.73 19.30
C ALA A 448 15.45 -3.36 18.93
N ASN A 449 15.88 -3.20 17.68
CA ASN A 449 17.15 -3.72 17.20
C ASN A 449 18.34 -3.07 17.93
N GLN A 450 18.30 -1.76 18.15
CA GLN A 450 19.35 -1.05 18.89
C GLN A 450 19.40 -1.44 20.36
N LEU A 451 18.25 -1.70 20.99
CA LEU A 451 18.18 -2.21 22.36
C LEU A 451 18.85 -3.59 22.46
N TRP A 452 18.58 -4.48 21.51
CA TRP A 452 19.21 -5.80 21.48
C TRP A 452 20.72 -5.70 21.27
N LEU A 453 21.17 -4.91 20.29
CA LEU A 453 22.59 -4.68 19.99
C LEU A 453 23.34 -4.14 21.21
N ASN A 454 22.80 -3.13 21.88
CA ASN A 454 23.43 -2.54 23.07
C ASN A 454 23.41 -3.45 24.30
N THR A 455 22.50 -4.42 24.35
CA THR A 455 22.46 -5.43 25.42
C THR A 455 23.49 -6.54 25.18
N HIS A 456 23.83 -6.84 23.92
CA HIS A 456 24.72 -7.95 23.56
C HIS A 456 26.15 -7.52 23.20
N ARG A 457 26.39 -6.24 22.94
CA ARG A 457 27.74 -5.66 22.82
C ARG A 457 28.38 -5.60 24.21
N ARG A 458 29.50 -6.32 24.39
CA ARG A 458 30.26 -6.32 25.64
C ARG A 458 31.44 -5.36 25.53
N ARG A 459 31.64 -4.51 26.54
CA ARG A 459 32.91 -3.79 26.71
C ARG A 459 33.86 -4.67 27.51
N LYS A 460 35.06 -4.91 26.98
CA LYS A 460 36.15 -5.51 27.77
C LYS A 460 36.71 -4.42 28.70
N PRO A 461 37.03 -4.75 29.97
CA PRO A 461 37.74 -3.82 30.85
C PRO A 461 39.04 -3.34 30.18
N GLY A 462 39.29 -2.03 30.17
CA GLY A 462 40.49 -1.43 29.57
C GLY A 462 40.45 -1.16 28.06
N GLN A 463 39.38 -1.53 27.34
CA GLN A 463 39.21 -1.16 25.92
C GLN A 463 38.07 -0.15 25.73
N THR A 464 38.32 0.88 24.93
CA THR A 464 37.33 1.91 24.56
C THR A 464 36.27 1.38 23.59
N SER A 465 36.59 0.34 22.82
CA SER A 465 35.73 -0.26 21.80
C SER A 465 34.99 -1.49 22.33
N CYS A 466 33.71 -1.61 21.99
CA CYS A 466 32.92 -2.80 22.31
C CYS A 466 33.36 -3.99 21.43
N VAL A 467 33.39 -5.19 22.01
CA VAL A 467 33.61 -6.42 21.25
C VAL A 467 32.31 -6.78 20.53
N GLU A 468 32.35 -6.84 19.19
CA GLU A 468 31.24 -7.34 18.39
C GLU A 468 31.37 -8.86 18.19
N THR A 469 30.26 -9.57 18.40
CA THR A 469 30.08 -10.95 17.91
C THR A 469 29.62 -10.92 16.46
N PRO A 470 29.76 -12.03 15.69
CA PRO A 470 29.24 -12.11 14.33
C PRO A 470 27.75 -11.73 14.25
N ALA A 471 26.94 -12.19 15.20
CA ALA A 471 25.52 -11.87 15.27
C ALA A 471 25.25 -10.37 15.46
N THR A 472 25.95 -9.71 16.38
CA THR A 472 25.80 -8.24 16.58
C THR A 472 26.31 -7.42 15.41
N LEU A 473 27.33 -7.91 14.71
CA LEU A 473 27.91 -7.23 13.56
C LEU A 473 26.97 -7.32 12.35
N TRP A 474 26.45 -8.51 12.05
CA TRP A 474 25.50 -8.73 10.96
C TRP A 474 24.16 -8.07 11.21
N LEU A 475 23.58 -8.22 12.41
CA LEU A 475 22.30 -7.57 12.71
C LEU A 475 22.41 -6.05 12.56
N GLY A 476 23.46 -5.42 13.09
CA GLY A 476 23.64 -3.98 12.97
C GLY A 476 23.83 -3.51 11.53
N ARG A 477 24.57 -4.26 10.71
CA ARG A 477 24.76 -3.95 9.28
C ARG A 477 23.48 -4.16 8.48
N LEU A 478 22.79 -5.27 8.69
CA LEU A 478 21.52 -5.56 8.00
C LEU A 478 20.45 -4.55 8.39
N SER A 479 20.23 -4.30 9.69
CA SER A 479 19.15 -3.41 10.14
C SER A 479 19.35 -1.97 9.70
N GLU A 480 20.57 -1.42 9.83
CA GLU A 480 20.83 -0.03 9.42
C GLU A 480 21.01 0.10 7.92
N GLY A 481 21.75 -0.82 7.30
CA GLY A 481 22.04 -0.81 5.88
C GLY A 481 20.77 -0.97 5.03
N THR A 482 19.91 -1.94 5.35
CA THR A 482 18.63 -2.09 4.63
C THR A 482 17.69 -0.92 4.84
N LEU A 483 17.57 -0.39 6.07
CA LEU A 483 16.69 0.74 6.35
C LEU A 483 17.13 2.00 5.59
N LEU A 484 18.42 2.33 5.63
CA LEU A 484 18.96 3.50 4.92
C LEU A 484 19.02 3.28 3.41
N GLY A 485 19.28 2.05 2.95
CA GLY A 485 19.16 1.68 1.55
C GLY A 485 17.74 1.82 1.02
N CYS A 486 16.74 1.38 1.80
CA CYS A 486 15.32 1.54 1.48
C CYS A 486 14.96 3.03 1.41
N LEU A 487 15.40 3.83 2.38
CA LEU A 487 15.19 5.28 2.39
C LEU A 487 15.80 5.95 1.16
N LEU A 488 17.07 5.67 0.85
CA LEU A 488 17.75 6.20 -0.33
C LEU A 488 17.07 5.76 -1.63
N GLY A 489 16.69 4.47 -1.72
CA GLY A 489 15.97 3.92 -2.87
C GLY A 489 14.63 4.60 -3.09
N LEU A 490 13.83 4.79 -2.02
CA LEU A 490 12.55 5.51 -2.07
C LEU A 490 12.73 6.97 -2.51
N CYS A 491 13.70 7.69 -1.92
CA CYS A 491 14.02 9.07 -2.34
C CYS A 491 14.46 9.13 -3.82
N GLY A 492 15.25 8.15 -4.27
CA GLY A 492 15.73 8.06 -5.65
C GLY A 492 14.61 7.83 -6.67
N ILE A 493 13.74 6.85 -6.43
CA ILE A 493 12.61 6.58 -7.35
C ILE A 493 11.60 7.74 -7.37
N ILE A 494 11.36 8.40 -6.23
CA ILE A 494 10.48 9.59 -6.17
C ILE A 494 11.09 10.73 -6.96
N ALA A 495 12.41 10.94 -6.88
CA ALA A 495 13.11 11.96 -7.66
C ALA A 495 13.02 11.74 -9.17
N ILE A 496 12.98 10.48 -9.61
CA ILE A 496 12.87 10.12 -11.02
C ILE A 496 11.39 10.14 -11.49
N SER A 497 10.42 9.98 -10.58
CA SER A 497 8.99 9.85 -10.94
C SER A 497 8.45 10.93 -11.89
N PRO A 498 8.76 12.24 -11.76
CA PRO A 498 8.25 13.24 -12.69
C PRO A 498 8.89 13.13 -14.08
N LEU A 499 10.10 12.60 -14.17
CA LEU A 499 10.80 12.39 -15.44
C LEU A 499 10.25 11.19 -16.22
N MET A 500 9.46 10.31 -15.57
CA MET A 500 8.84 9.14 -16.21
C MET A 500 7.42 9.42 -16.73
N THR A 501 6.80 10.50 -16.30
CA THR A 501 5.46 10.90 -16.77
C THR A 501 5.58 11.81 -17.98
N HIS A 502 4.89 11.47 -19.05
CA HIS A 502 4.88 12.26 -20.28
C HIS A 502 3.46 12.43 -20.80
N LEU A 503 3.20 13.61 -21.35
CA LEU A 503 1.98 13.92 -22.07
C LEU A 503 2.32 14.09 -23.55
N THR A 504 1.79 13.22 -24.40
CA THR A 504 2.09 13.23 -25.84
C THR A 504 0.82 13.51 -26.64
N PRO A 505 0.79 14.54 -27.51
CA PRO A 505 -0.32 14.74 -28.42
C PRO A 505 -0.37 13.57 -29.40
N ILE A 506 -1.55 12.98 -29.57
CA ILE A 506 -1.75 11.87 -30.51
C ILE A 506 -2.71 12.32 -31.62
N PRO A 507 -2.37 12.14 -32.90
CA PRO A 507 -3.27 12.51 -33.99
C PRO A 507 -4.51 11.62 -34.05
N HIS A 508 -4.38 10.33 -33.71
CA HIS A 508 -5.44 9.33 -33.83
C HIS A 508 -5.33 8.26 -32.72
N LEU A 509 -6.43 7.59 -32.38
CA LEU A 509 -6.43 6.48 -31.41
C LEU A 509 -5.53 5.30 -31.83
N SER A 510 -5.27 5.11 -33.13
CA SER A 510 -4.32 4.12 -33.63
C SER A 510 -2.85 4.45 -33.40
N SER A 511 -2.53 5.71 -33.08
CA SER A 511 -1.18 6.13 -32.70
C SER A 511 -0.89 5.97 -31.21
N VAL A 512 -1.82 5.38 -30.46
CA VAL A 512 -1.64 5.10 -29.04
C VAL A 512 -0.52 4.08 -28.88
N SER A 513 0.52 4.51 -28.18
CA SER A 513 1.57 3.59 -27.74
C SER A 513 1.08 2.91 -26.46
N THR A 514 1.11 1.59 -26.36
CA THR A 514 0.93 0.92 -25.06
C THR A 514 2.28 1.01 -24.34
N PRO A 515 2.44 1.89 -23.32
CA PRO A 515 3.71 1.95 -22.60
C PRO A 515 3.98 0.58 -21.96
N ASP A 516 5.20 0.08 -22.12
CA ASP A 516 5.63 -1.15 -21.45
C ASP A 516 5.84 -0.85 -19.96
N MET A 517 4.72 -0.85 -19.24
CA MET A 517 4.67 -0.60 -17.80
C MET A 517 5.41 -1.69 -17.03
N GLU A 518 5.41 -2.92 -17.54
CA GLU A 518 6.12 -4.04 -16.92
C GLU A 518 7.63 -3.82 -17.00
N HIS A 519 8.17 -3.48 -18.16
CA HIS A 519 9.59 -3.14 -18.30
C HIS A 519 9.98 -1.93 -17.45
N SER A 520 9.16 -0.87 -17.44
CA SER A 520 9.39 0.33 -16.61
C SER A 520 9.40 0.00 -15.11
N TYR A 521 8.50 -0.89 -14.68
CA TYR A 521 8.43 -1.39 -13.31
C TYR A 521 9.65 -2.26 -12.95
N GLN A 522 10.07 -3.16 -13.84
CA GLN A 522 11.26 -3.99 -13.66
C GLN A 522 12.53 -3.16 -13.54
N GLN A 523 12.69 -2.13 -14.36
CA GLN A 523 13.82 -1.19 -14.27
C GLN A 523 13.81 -0.43 -12.93
N THR A 524 12.65 0.06 -12.50
CA THR A 524 12.47 0.72 -11.19
C THR A 524 12.86 -0.22 -10.05
N SER A 525 12.40 -1.48 -10.13
CA SER A 525 12.72 -2.53 -9.16
C SER A 525 14.21 -2.84 -9.11
N LEU A 526 14.85 -3.02 -10.27
CA LEU A 526 16.29 -3.30 -10.37
C LEU A 526 17.11 -2.16 -9.78
N ALA A 527 16.78 -0.91 -10.12
CA ALA A 527 17.45 0.26 -9.57
C ALA A 527 17.31 0.32 -8.05
N TYR A 528 16.10 0.19 -7.52
CA TYR A 528 15.83 0.22 -6.08
C TYR A 528 16.61 -0.86 -5.31
N HIS A 529 16.53 -2.13 -5.74
CA HIS A 529 17.22 -3.23 -5.07
C HIS A 529 18.75 -3.15 -5.25
N GLY A 530 19.21 -2.64 -6.40
CA GLY A 530 20.62 -2.34 -6.65
C GLY A 530 21.18 -1.31 -5.66
N LEU A 531 20.43 -0.23 -5.38
CA LEU A 531 20.81 0.74 -4.36
C LEU A 531 20.86 0.12 -2.95
N ILE A 532 19.88 -0.72 -2.58
CA ILE A 532 19.91 -1.42 -1.30
C ILE A 532 21.17 -2.30 -1.19
N ALA A 533 21.46 -3.10 -2.22
CA ALA A 533 22.66 -3.94 -2.24
C ALA A 533 23.94 -3.10 -2.11
N LEU A 534 24.02 -1.97 -2.83
CA LEU A 534 25.16 -1.05 -2.75
C LEU A 534 25.32 -0.47 -1.34
N THR A 535 24.22 -0.09 -0.67
CA THR A 535 24.30 0.40 0.72
C THR A 535 24.77 -0.69 1.68
N LEU A 536 24.30 -1.93 1.53
CA LEU A 536 24.74 -3.07 2.34
C LEU A 536 26.23 -3.37 2.17
N VAL A 537 26.72 -3.37 0.93
CA VAL A 537 28.15 -3.53 0.61
C VAL A 537 28.94 -2.37 1.20
N SER A 538 28.48 -1.13 1.04
CA SER A 538 29.13 0.05 1.61
C SER A 538 29.26 -0.06 3.14
N TYR A 539 28.22 -0.54 3.82
CA TYR A 539 28.22 -0.78 5.27
C TYR A 539 29.19 -1.90 5.73
N CYS A 540 29.63 -2.75 4.79
CA CYS A 540 30.65 -3.76 5.03
C CYS A 540 32.06 -3.22 4.84
N LEU A 541 32.26 -2.28 3.91
CA LEU A 541 33.56 -1.77 3.49
C LEU A 541 34.01 -0.50 4.21
N LEU A 542 33.08 0.37 4.60
CA LEU A 542 33.37 1.72 5.09
C LEU A 542 32.93 1.89 6.56
N PRO A 543 33.46 2.91 7.28
CA PRO A 543 33.03 3.23 8.64
C PRO A 543 31.53 3.57 8.68
N ARG A 544 30.78 2.93 9.60
CA ARG A 544 29.30 3.05 9.70
C ARG A 544 28.81 4.49 9.76
N ALA A 545 29.49 5.36 10.52
CA ALA A 545 29.08 6.77 10.66
C ALA A 545 29.29 7.56 9.35
N LEU A 546 30.37 7.28 8.61
CA LEU A 546 30.62 7.88 7.31
C LEU A 546 29.57 7.42 6.29
N CYS A 547 29.31 6.12 6.19
CA CYS A 547 28.25 5.57 5.33
C CYS A 547 26.90 6.22 5.61
N ARG A 548 26.52 6.29 6.89
CA ARG A 548 25.25 6.88 7.31
C ARG A 548 25.17 8.33 6.86
N GLY A 549 26.21 9.13 7.10
CA GLY A 549 26.24 10.53 6.69
C GLY A 549 26.10 10.71 5.17
N ILE A 550 26.85 9.93 4.39
CA ILE A 550 26.82 9.98 2.92
C ILE A 550 25.44 9.56 2.38
N ILE A 551 24.89 8.45 2.87
CA ILE A 551 23.59 7.95 2.39
C ILE A 551 22.47 8.94 2.71
N LEU A 552 22.49 9.55 3.90
CA LEU A 552 21.53 10.60 4.25
C LEU A 552 21.69 11.84 3.35
N ALA A 553 22.91 12.23 3.00
CA ALA A 553 23.15 13.35 2.06
C ALA A 553 22.62 13.04 0.67
N LEU A 554 22.86 11.82 0.16
CA LEU A 554 22.36 11.40 -1.15
C LEU A 554 20.83 11.35 -1.17
N ALA A 555 20.20 10.82 -0.12
CA ALA A 555 18.74 10.80 0.00
C ALA A 555 18.16 12.23 0.05
N ALA A 556 18.81 13.13 0.81
CA ALA A 556 18.44 14.54 0.88
C ALA A 556 18.56 15.23 -0.49
N PHE A 557 19.66 14.97 -1.21
CA PHE A 557 19.88 15.50 -2.55
C PHE A 557 18.81 15.04 -3.54
N CYS A 558 18.48 13.74 -3.56
CA CYS A 558 17.41 13.20 -4.40
C CYS A 558 16.08 13.90 -4.09
N LEU A 559 15.70 14.00 -2.81
CA LEU A 559 14.42 14.58 -2.43
C LEU A 559 14.34 16.09 -2.70
N SER A 560 15.43 16.84 -2.44
CA SER A 560 15.54 18.25 -2.83
C SER A 560 15.42 18.44 -4.34
N GLY A 561 16.08 17.60 -5.14
CA GLY A 561 15.98 17.66 -6.60
C GLY A 561 14.55 17.40 -7.09
N ALA A 562 13.88 16.41 -6.49
CA ALA A 562 12.49 16.06 -6.79
C ALA A 562 11.55 17.25 -6.55
N VAL A 563 11.66 17.89 -5.37
CA VAL A 563 10.89 19.08 -5.01
C VAL A 563 11.15 20.23 -5.97
N THR A 564 12.41 20.49 -6.32
CA THR A 564 12.78 21.55 -7.28
C THR A 564 12.15 21.31 -8.66
N ILE A 565 12.20 20.08 -9.19
CA ILE A 565 11.61 19.74 -10.49
C ILE A 565 10.10 20.01 -10.49
N VAL A 566 9.40 19.60 -9.43
CA VAL A 566 7.94 19.73 -9.34
C VAL A 566 7.51 21.18 -9.11
N LEU A 567 8.29 21.96 -8.35
CA LEU A 567 8.08 23.41 -8.23
C LEU A 567 8.27 24.12 -9.58
N MET A 568 9.31 23.77 -10.35
CA MET A 568 9.54 24.33 -11.69
C MET A 568 8.44 23.97 -12.69
N ARG A 569 7.81 22.80 -12.54
CA ARG A 569 6.66 22.39 -13.35
C ARG A 569 5.34 23.04 -12.95
N HIS A 570 5.30 23.83 -11.86
CA HIS A 570 4.07 24.39 -11.28
C HIS A 570 2.99 23.36 -10.87
N THR A 571 3.27 22.06 -10.92
CA THR A 571 2.33 21.00 -10.56
C THR A 571 2.19 20.84 -9.04
N ALA A 572 3.19 21.29 -8.28
CA ALA A 572 3.19 21.32 -6.82
C ALA A 572 2.02 22.07 -6.18
N VAL A 573 1.42 23.04 -6.88
CA VAL A 573 0.43 23.98 -6.33
C VAL A 573 -0.96 23.80 -6.96
N GLN A 574 -1.12 22.83 -7.86
CA GLN A 574 -2.40 22.60 -8.55
C GLN A 574 -3.49 22.07 -7.62
N THR A 575 -3.12 21.33 -6.57
CA THR A 575 -4.05 20.84 -5.54
C THR A 575 -3.49 21.05 -4.14
N PRO A 576 -4.34 21.25 -3.12
CA PRO A 576 -3.89 21.38 -1.73
C PRO A 576 -3.07 20.16 -1.30
N LEU A 577 -3.45 18.96 -1.78
CA LEU A 577 -2.76 17.70 -1.50
C LEU A 577 -1.34 17.64 -2.07
N ALA A 578 -1.13 18.14 -3.29
CA ALA A 578 0.19 18.23 -3.89
C ALA A 578 1.08 19.25 -3.16
N ALA A 579 0.48 20.35 -2.68
CA ALA A 579 1.17 21.36 -1.89
C ALA A 579 1.60 20.80 -0.54
N GLU A 580 0.71 20.11 0.17
CA GLU A 580 1.03 19.42 1.43
C GLU A 580 2.16 18.40 1.25
N LEU A 581 2.13 17.60 0.18
CA LEU A 581 3.17 16.61 -0.12
C LEU A 581 4.51 17.29 -0.41
N THR A 582 4.50 18.41 -1.14
CA THR A 582 5.71 19.19 -1.44
C THR A 582 6.31 19.77 -0.15
N ILE A 583 5.48 20.30 0.75
CA ILE A 583 5.90 20.79 2.06
C ILE A 583 6.50 19.64 2.90
N ALA A 584 5.83 18.50 2.96
CA ALA A 584 6.30 17.33 3.69
C ALA A 584 7.65 16.82 3.16
N PHE A 585 7.83 16.71 1.84
CA PHE A 585 9.10 16.33 1.23
C PHE A 585 10.21 17.37 1.45
N SER A 586 9.85 18.65 1.51
CA SER A 586 10.80 19.72 1.85
C SER A 586 11.31 19.59 3.28
N PHE A 587 10.41 19.38 4.25
CA PHE A 587 10.79 19.12 5.65
C PHE A 587 11.58 17.83 5.81
N ALA A 588 11.18 16.76 5.11
CA ALA A 588 11.92 15.51 5.11
C ALA A 588 13.34 15.70 4.55
N SER A 589 13.50 16.44 3.45
CA SER A 589 14.82 16.75 2.90
C SER A 589 15.69 17.55 3.89
N LEU A 590 15.13 18.58 4.53
CA LEU A 590 15.83 19.34 5.57
C LEU A 590 16.27 18.46 6.75
N ALA A 591 15.41 17.55 7.19
CA ALA A 591 15.73 16.60 8.26
C ALA A 591 16.86 15.63 7.84
N LEU A 592 16.87 15.18 6.58
CA LEU A 592 17.93 14.33 6.04
C LEU A 592 19.27 15.08 5.94
N TRP A 593 19.26 16.34 5.49
CA TRP A 593 20.45 17.21 5.48
C TRP A 593 20.99 17.42 6.89
N ALA A 594 20.13 17.80 7.84
CA ALA A 594 20.51 18.00 9.23
C ALA A 594 21.09 16.70 9.85
N GLY A 595 20.44 15.56 9.59
CA GLY A 595 20.90 14.25 10.03
C GLY A 595 22.26 13.86 9.44
N SER A 596 22.47 14.14 8.15
CA SER A 596 23.75 13.92 7.47
C SER A 596 24.86 14.76 8.10
N LEU A 597 24.65 16.08 8.20
CA LEU A 597 25.61 17.03 8.75
C LEU A 597 25.98 16.68 10.19
N LEU A 598 24.98 16.37 11.03
CA LEU A 598 25.22 15.97 12.42
C LEU A 598 26.03 14.67 12.51
N THR A 599 25.73 13.70 11.64
CA THR A 599 26.44 12.42 11.62
C THR A 599 27.89 12.58 11.16
N LEU A 600 28.12 13.35 10.09
CA LEU A 600 29.46 13.62 9.56
C LEU A 600 30.29 14.48 10.51
N TYR A 601 29.67 15.46 11.16
CA TYR A 601 30.31 16.29 12.17
C TYR A 601 30.79 15.45 13.36
N ARG A 602 29.92 14.60 13.92
CA ARG A 602 30.28 13.67 15.01
C ARG A 602 31.35 12.66 14.57
N TRP A 603 31.26 12.16 13.34
CA TRP A 603 32.28 11.29 12.80
C TRP A 603 33.63 12.01 12.73
N LYS A 604 33.69 13.25 12.24
CA LYS A 604 34.94 14.03 12.18
C LYS A 604 35.56 14.28 13.55
N GLN A 605 34.75 14.47 14.59
CA GLN A 605 35.24 14.67 15.97
C GLN A 605 35.84 13.40 16.59
N VAL A 606 35.35 12.22 16.19
CA VAL A 606 35.74 10.92 16.79
C VAL A 606 36.69 10.14 15.88
N ALA A 607 36.70 10.45 14.59
CA ALA A 607 37.64 9.89 13.63
C ALA A 607 39.05 10.23 14.11
N PRO A 608 39.95 9.24 14.22
CA PRO A 608 41.32 9.52 14.56
C PRO A 608 41.87 10.48 13.50
N THR A 609 42.11 11.73 13.89
CA THR A 609 42.92 12.65 13.10
C THR A 609 44.25 11.96 12.87
N GLY A 610 44.64 11.78 11.61
CA GLY A 610 45.72 10.90 11.18
C GLY A 610 46.93 10.84 12.13
N ARG A 611 47.28 9.61 12.51
CA ARG A 611 48.66 9.15 12.37
C ARG A 611 48.76 8.36 11.09
#